data_AF-A0A1F6PNY1-F1
#
_entry.id   AF-A0A1F6PNY1-F1
#
_cell.length_a   1.000
_cell.length_b   1.000
_cell.length_c   1.000
_cell.angle_alpha   90.00
_cell.angle_beta   90.00
_cell.angle_gamma   90.00
#
_symmetry.space_group_name_H-M   'P 1'
#
loop_
_entity.id
_entity.type
_entity.pdbx_description
1 polymer ?
#
loop_
_entity_poly.entity_id
_entity_poly.type
_entity_poly.pdbx_seq_one_letter_code
_entity_poly.pdbx_strand_id
1 'polypeptide(L)' 'MAEPLKKFSTQANPELLNELKEIAQKEGKQFQLLVNEAFQDLIDKKKNLKPRKHVMTAFEKSLEEFDFLYENLAK' A
#
# COMPACT_ATOMS: atom_id res chain seq x y z
N MET A 1 2.40 -9.75 21.06
CA MET A 1 1.12 -9.21 21.58
C MET A 1 0.76 -8.03 20.70
N ALA A 2 -0.42 -7.99 20.08
CA ALA A 2 -0.83 -6.85 19.26
C ALA A 2 -1.05 -5.64 20.18
N GLU A 3 -0.48 -4.49 19.83
CA GLU A 3 -0.66 -3.26 20.62
C GLU A 3 -2.13 -2.85 20.66
N PRO A 4 -2.62 -2.32 21.79
CA PRO A 4 -4.03 -1.94 21.93
C PRO A 4 -4.36 -0.73 21.03
N LEU A 5 -5.42 -0.86 20.23
CA LEU A 5 -5.93 0.23 19.40
C LEU A 5 -6.45 1.38 20.26
N LYS A 6 -6.08 2.61 19.90
CA LYS A 6 -6.59 3.82 20.53
C LYS A 6 -7.80 4.36 19.77
N LYS A 7 -8.80 4.88 20.49
CA LYS A 7 -9.95 5.54 19.87
C LYS A 7 -9.48 6.78 19.11
N PHE A 8 -9.78 6.82 17.82
CA PHE A 8 -9.49 7.92 16.92
C PHE A 8 -10.82 8.51 16.44
N SER A 9 -11.07 9.78 16.73
CA SER A 9 -12.31 10.47 16.34
C SER A 9 -11.97 11.58 15.37
N THR A 10 -12.34 11.42 14.11
CA THR A 10 -12.12 12.39 13.02
C THR A 10 -13.24 12.26 12.00
N GLN A 11 -13.51 13.33 11.28
CA GLN A 11 -14.54 13.36 10.24
C GLN A 11 -13.98 12.78 8.92
N ALA A 12 -14.79 12.01 8.21
CA ALA A 12 -14.47 11.49 6.89
C ALA A 12 -15.70 11.60 5.99
N ASN A 13 -15.49 11.59 4.66
CA ASN A 13 -16.58 11.65 3.70
C ASN A 13 -17.49 10.40 3.89
N PRO A 14 -18.81 10.57 4.06
CA PRO A 14 -19.74 9.46 4.25
C PRO A 14 -19.75 8.45 3.09
N GLU A 15 -19.61 8.90 1.84
CA GLU A 15 -19.58 8.01 0.67
C GLU A 15 -18.33 7.11 0.71
N LEU A 16 -17.17 7.70 0.98
CA LEU A 16 -15.91 6.97 1.16
C LEU A 16 -15.99 5.94 2.30
N LEU A 17 -16.63 6.30 3.43
CA LEU A 17 -16.82 5.38 4.54
C LEU A 17 -17.72 4.19 4.17
N ASN A 18 -18.72 4.40 3.31
CA ASN A 18 -19.61 3.34 2.84
C ASN A 18 -18.88 2.40 1.89
N GLU A 19 -18.14 2.91 0.91
CA GLU A 19 -17.31 2.09 0.02
C GLU A 19 -16.30 1.24 0.80
N LEU A 20 -15.63 1.84 1.78
CA LEU A 20 -14.65 1.13 2.61
C LEU A 20 -15.30 0.02 3.46
N LYS A 21 -16.55 0.22 3.91
CA LYS A 21 -17.33 -0.83 4.59
C LYS A 21 -17.71 -1.97 3.66
N GLU A 22 -18.12 -1.66 2.44
CA GLU A 22 -18.44 -2.68 1.44
C GLU A 22 -17.21 -3.52 1.08
N ILE A 23 -16.05 -2.90 0.94
CA ILE A 23 -14.77 -3.60 0.71
C ILE A 23 -14.48 -4.55 1.88
N ALA A 24 -14.59 -4.07 3.12
CA ALA A 24 -14.37 -4.91 4.31
C ALA A 24 -15.32 -6.11 4.35
N GLN A 25 -16.59 -5.92 3.99
CA GLN A 25 -17.57 -7.02 3.90
C GLN A 25 -17.22 -8.01 2.80
N LYS A 26 -16.85 -7.55 1.61
CA LYS A 26 -16.44 -8.41 0.48
C LYS A 26 -15.20 -9.24 0.81
N GLU A 27 -14.24 -8.65 1.52
CA GLU A 27 -13.01 -9.34 1.94
C GLU A 27 -13.17 -10.19 3.21
N GLY A 28 -14.35 -10.16 3.86
CA GLY A 28 -14.58 -10.83 5.13
C GLY A 28 -13.71 -10.28 6.28
N LYS A 29 -13.19 -9.06 6.14
CA LYS A 29 -12.30 -8.41 7.09
C LYS A 29 -13.07 -7.51 8.04
N GLN A 30 -12.55 -7.35 9.26
CA GLN A 30 -13.06 -6.33 10.17
C GLN A 30 -12.73 -4.93 9.62
N PHE A 31 -13.70 -4.03 9.61
CA PHE A 31 -13.53 -2.65 9.16
C PHE A 31 -12.33 -1.94 9.84
N GLN A 32 -12.12 -2.19 11.13
CA GLN A 32 -10.99 -1.64 11.88
C GLN A 32 -9.62 -2.10 11.34
N LEU A 33 -9.52 -3.35 10.91
CA LEU A 33 -8.28 -3.87 10.32
C LEU A 33 -7.99 -3.18 8.99
N LEU A 34 -9.00 -3.08 8.12
CA LEU A 34 -8.87 -2.42 6.83
C LEU A 34 -8.48 -0.93 6.96
N VAL A 35 -9.06 -0.22 7.94
CA VAL A 35 -8.69 1.18 8.23
C VAL A 35 -7.24 1.30 8.70
N ASN A 36 -6.78 0.38 9.56
CA ASN A 36 -5.38 0.38 10.01
C ASN A 36 -4.41 0.04 8.86
N GLU A 37 -4.75 -0.93 8.01
CA GLU A 37 -4.00 -1.25 6.78
C GLU A 37 -3.88 0.00 5.89
N ALA A 38 -4.98 0.70 5.65
CA ALA A 38 -4.98 1.93 4.85
C ALA A 38 -4.11 3.04 5.46
N PHE A 39 -4.10 3.20 6.79
CA PHE A 39 -3.22 4.15 7.47
C PHE A 39 -1.74 3.75 7.38
N GLN A 40 -1.43 2.47 7.54
CA GLN A 40 -0.07 1.96 7.37
C GLN A 40 0.42 2.20 5.94
N ASP A 41 -0.40 1.87 4.93
CA ASP A 41 -0.11 2.12 3.52
C ASP A 41 0.13 3.59 3.23
N LEU A 42 -0.67 4.49 3.81
CA LEU A 42 -0.48 5.93 3.65
C LEU A 42 0.84 6.39 4.27
N ILE A 43 1.15 5.92 5.49
CA ILE A 43 2.41 6.22 6.17
C ILE A 43 3.59 5.69 5.38
N ASP A 44 3.51 4.46 4.88
CA ASP A 44 4.55 3.81 4.11
C ASP A 44 4.76 4.50 2.77
N LYS A 45 3.69 4.90 2.08
CA LYS A 45 3.81 5.76 0.90
C LYS A 45 4.52 7.06 1.28
N LYS A 46 4.10 7.75 2.34
CA LYS A 46 4.71 9.05 2.73
C LYS A 46 6.17 8.93 3.22
N LYS A 47 6.54 7.85 3.90
CA LYS A 47 7.90 7.61 4.42
C LYS A 47 8.84 7.00 3.39
N ASN A 48 8.34 6.07 2.57
CA ASN A 48 9.11 5.31 1.58
C ASN A 48 9.00 5.90 0.16
N LEU A 49 8.40 7.09 -0.02
CA LEU A 49 8.51 7.91 -1.24
C LEU A 49 9.96 8.28 -1.60
N LYS A 50 10.94 7.99 -0.73
CA LYS A 50 12.34 7.83 -1.13
C LYS A 50 12.57 6.36 -1.49
N PRO A 51 12.59 5.98 -2.78
CA PRO A 51 12.99 4.63 -3.15
C PRO A 51 14.32 4.31 -2.49
N ARG A 52 14.37 3.17 -1.78
CA ARG A 52 15.57 2.74 -1.06
C ARG A 52 16.69 2.64 -2.09
N LYS A 53 17.77 3.41 -1.88
CA LYS A 53 18.85 3.56 -2.87
C LYS A 53 19.36 2.21 -3.38
N HIS A 54 19.53 1.22 -2.50
CA HIS A 54 19.99 -0.12 -2.89
C HIS A 54 18.97 -0.89 -3.76
N VAL A 55 17.66 -0.73 -3.53
CA VAL A 55 16.61 -1.36 -4.36
C VAL A 55 16.61 -0.73 -5.74
N MET A 56 16.76 0.59 -5.81
CA MET A 56 16.77 1.31 -7.08
C MET A 56 18.04 1.03 -7.88
N THR A 57 19.19 0.90 -7.22
CA THR A 57 20.43 0.44 -7.87
C THR A 57 20.35 -1.03 -8.31
N ALA A 58 19.71 -1.92 -7.55
CA ALA A 58 19.50 -3.30 -7.98
C ALA A 58 18.53 -3.39 -9.17
N PHE A 59 17.50 -2.55 -9.18
CA PHE A 59 16.56 -2.42 -10.26
C PHE A 59 17.22 -1.87 -11.54
N GLU A 60 18.03 -0.81 -11.45
CA GLU A 60 18.83 -0.29 -12.58
C GLU A 60 19.74 -1.37 -13.18
N LYS A 61 20.46 -2.12 -12.33
CA LYS A 61 21.29 -3.24 -12.80
C LYS A 61 20.49 -4.34 -13.49
N SER A 62 19.29 -4.65 -12.98
CA SER A 62 18.42 -5.64 -13.64
C SER A 62 17.88 -5.14 -14.98
N LEU A 63 17.65 -3.83 -15.15
CA LEU A 63 17.28 -3.28 -16.45
C LEU A 63 18.44 -3.42 -17.44
N GLU A 64 19.68 -3.14 -17.02
CA GLU A 64 20.87 -3.33 -17.87
C GLU A 64 21.11 -4.80 -18.22
N GLU A 65 20.93 -5.72 -17.27
CA GLU A 65 21.19 -7.16 -17.45
C GLU A 65 20.11 -7.86 -18.30
N PHE A 66 18.86 -7.42 -18.18
CA PHE A 66 17.71 -8.06 -18.82
C PHE A 66 17.04 -7.20 -19.89
N ASP A 67 17.74 -6.19 -20.42
CA ASP A 67 17.22 -5.26 -21.43
C ASP A 67 16.55 -5.99 -22.61
N PHE A 68 17.23 -7.01 -23.15
CA PHE A 68 16.71 -7.86 -24.22
C PHE A 68 15.40 -8.59 -23.83
N LEU A 69 15.26 -9.05 -22.58
CA LEU A 69 14.05 -9.72 -22.13
C LEU A 69 12.88 -8.72 -22.05
N TYR A 70 13.15 -7.52 -21.53
CA TYR A 70 12.16 -6.46 -21.44
C TYR A 70 11.72 -5.95 -22.82
N GLU A 71 12.65 -5.81 -23.77
CA GLU A 71 12.32 -5.47 -25.16
C GLU A 71 11.40 -6.50 -25.84
N ASN A 72 11.56 -7.79 -25.54
CA ASN A 72 10.72 -8.84 -26.10
C ASN A 72 9.35 -8.94 -25.43
N LEU A 73 9.24 -8.59 -24.14
CA LEU A 73 7.97 -8.53 -23.41
C LEU A 73 7.15 -7.27 -23.72
N ALA A 74 7.77 -6.22 -24.25
CA ALA A 74 7.11 -4.97 -24.62
C ALA A 74 6.49 -4.98 -26.05
N LYS A 75 6.61 -6.10 -26.77
CA LYS A 75 6.01 -6.33 -28.10
C LYS A 75 4.76 -7.21 -27.98
#